data_AF-A0AAV9GMT9-F1
#
_entry.id   AF-A0AAV9GMT9-F1
#
_cell.length_a   1.000
_cell.length_b   1.000
_cell.length_c   1.000
_cell.angle_alpha   90.00
_cell.angle_beta   90.00
_cell.angle_gamma   90.00
#
_symmetry.space_group_name_H-M   'P 1'
#
loop_
_entity.id
_entity.type
_entity.pdbx_description
1 polymer ?
#
loop_
_entity_poly.entity_id
_entity_poly.type
_entity_poly.pdbx_seq_one_letter_code
_entity_poly.pdbx_strand_id
1 'polypeptide(L)'
;MSLDLEKQLTFYGAYHHNTVNIVIHMICVPLILFSAFEIAANTGPFFTVPSWLQIPYLDPNLGTFAAILWGALYVLLEPVAGTALALICLGAAAGGNYLRLESSAPVTQIAIGVHVVSWIAQFVGHGKFEGRAPALLDNLFQAIFLAPLFVWLEFLFMIGYRPELKKRVDKAVAVEVAKFRAQKAKKAAEKQKSTNNPPTDLLPEPVLALLDDYILSPTSTSQSLLRQLSPLVSQMLTLLTPLFDRLTAALASSPDAVILIFFLALVVFVVQLLAYLQRIMLFWTRLAFRMLFWAGVFALGSIVWQRGLEQSARDAAVVGRWLVTFGTMCREVFMREYQKRASVRASRSY
;
A
#
# COMPACT_ATOMS: atom_id res chain seq x y z
N MET A 1 5.07 12.06 -2.18
CA MET A 1 5.21 10.92 -1.24
C MET A 1 5.98 9.82 -1.96
N SER A 2 7.03 9.23 -1.36
CA SER A 2 7.75 8.13 -2.02
C SER A 2 6.88 6.86 -2.05
N LEU A 3 6.87 6.14 -3.17
CA LEU A 3 6.31 4.78 -3.29
C LEU A 3 7.21 3.74 -2.59
N ASP A 4 7.70 4.09 -1.40
CA ASP A 4 8.58 3.26 -0.59
C ASP A 4 7.72 2.45 0.38
N LEU A 5 7.46 1.20 0.01
CA LEU A 5 6.64 0.27 0.79
C LEU A 5 7.19 0.03 2.20
N GLU A 6 8.51 -0.11 2.36
CA GLU A 6 9.12 -0.42 3.65
C GLU A 6 8.96 0.76 4.62
N LYS A 7 9.15 1.99 4.12
CA LYS A 7 8.89 3.21 4.90
C LYS A 7 7.42 3.34 5.30
N GLN A 8 6.51 3.04 4.39
CA GLN A 8 5.07 3.10 4.66
C GLN A 8 4.63 2.05 5.69
N LEU A 9 5.11 0.81 5.56
CA LEU A 9 4.88 -0.25 6.53
C LEU A 9 5.47 0.10 7.91
N THR A 10 6.67 0.67 7.93
CA THR A 10 7.32 1.12 9.17
C THR A 10 6.51 2.20 9.86
N PHE A 11 6.00 3.19 9.11
CA PHE A 11 5.14 4.21 9.66
C PHE A 11 3.88 3.57 10.28
N TYR A 12 3.18 2.71 9.54
CA TYR A 12 1.97 2.07 10.07
C TYR A 12 2.24 1.19 11.29
N GLY A 13 3.25 0.32 11.24
CA GLY A 13 3.61 -0.55 12.36
C GLY A 13 4.04 0.24 13.60
N ALA A 14 4.61 1.43 13.42
CA ALA A 14 4.92 2.30 14.54
C ALA A 14 3.66 2.79 15.29
N TYR A 15 2.49 2.87 14.64
CA TYR A 15 1.19 3.22 15.25
C TYR A 15 0.41 2.03 15.83
N HIS A 16 0.73 0.80 15.41
CA HIS A 16 -0.02 -0.39 15.74
C HIS A 16 0.96 -1.47 16.21
N HIS A 17 1.40 -1.38 17.47
CA HIS A 17 2.35 -2.35 18.03
C HIS A 17 1.71 -3.27 19.08
N ASN A 18 0.54 -2.91 19.60
CA ASN A 18 -0.17 -3.71 20.58
C ASN A 18 -0.98 -4.79 19.87
N THR A 19 -0.81 -6.05 20.26
CA THR A 19 -1.48 -7.20 19.64
C THR A 19 -3.00 -7.06 19.60
N VAL A 20 -3.62 -6.52 20.65
CA VAL A 20 -5.07 -6.31 20.70
C VAL A 20 -5.51 -5.27 19.68
N ASN A 21 -4.77 -4.16 19.58
CA ASN A 21 -5.06 -3.12 18.60
C ASN A 21 -4.86 -3.64 17.16
N ILE A 22 -3.80 -4.42 16.92
CA ILE A 22 -3.58 -5.08 15.63
C ILE A 22 -4.79 -5.97 15.27
N VAL A 23 -5.25 -6.83 16.19
CA VAL A 23 -6.42 -7.70 15.94
C VAL A 23 -7.68 -6.90 15.65
N ILE A 24 -7.93 -5.80 16.39
CA ILE A 24 -9.05 -4.90 16.12
C ILE A 24 -8.98 -4.39 14.68
N HIS A 25 -7.80 -3.93 14.22
CA HIS A 25 -7.62 -3.43 12.86
C HIS A 25 -7.73 -4.54 11.80
N MET A 26 -7.21 -5.74 12.07
CA MET A 26 -7.32 -6.91 11.18
C MET A 26 -8.78 -7.28 10.88
N ILE A 27 -9.69 -7.04 11.83
CA ILE A 27 -11.13 -7.30 11.67
C ILE A 27 -11.85 -6.06 11.09
N CYS A 28 -11.60 -4.88 11.64
CA CYS A 28 -12.37 -3.68 11.33
C CYS A 28 -12.03 -3.08 9.96
N VAL A 29 -10.76 -3.15 9.51
CA VAL A 29 -10.35 -2.57 8.23
C VAL A 29 -11.02 -3.26 7.03
N PRO A 30 -11.08 -4.61 6.94
CA PRO A 30 -11.87 -5.28 5.91
C PRO A 30 -13.35 -4.91 5.96
N LEU A 31 -13.96 -4.89 7.15
CA LEU A 31 -15.37 -4.51 7.31
C LEU A 31 -15.64 -3.08 6.82
N ILE A 32 -14.74 -2.14 7.12
CA ILE A 32 -14.79 -0.76 6.63
C ILE A 32 -14.63 -0.71 5.12
N LEU A 33 -13.70 -1.50 4.55
CA LEU A 33 -13.48 -1.54 3.11
C LEU A 33 -14.75 -2.00 2.36
N PHE A 34 -15.32 -3.14 2.77
CA PHE A 34 -16.52 -3.68 2.12
C PHE A 34 -17.76 -2.80 2.34
N SER A 35 -17.98 -2.31 3.55
CA SER A 35 -19.08 -1.36 3.81
C SER A 35 -18.91 -0.05 3.05
N ALA A 36 -17.69 0.46 2.90
CA ALA A 36 -17.45 1.66 2.09
C ALA A 36 -17.78 1.45 0.62
N PHE A 37 -17.46 0.28 0.04
CA PHE A 37 -17.82 -0.03 -1.34
C PHE A 37 -19.33 -0.17 -1.54
N GLU A 38 -20.04 -0.77 -0.59
CA GLU A 38 -21.50 -0.83 -0.60
C GLU A 38 -22.09 0.59 -0.55
N ILE A 39 -21.65 1.41 0.41
CA ILE A 39 -22.13 2.78 0.58
C ILE A 39 -21.84 3.61 -0.68
N ALA A 40 -20.64 3.46 -1.26
CA ALA A 40 -20.24 4.15 -2.47
C ALA A 40 -21.01 3.67 -3.71
N ALA A 41 -21.47 2.43 -3.75
CA ALA A 41 -22.26 1.92 -4.87
C ALA A 41 -23.60 2.68 -5.00
N ASN A 42 -24.18 3.11 -3.87
CA ASN A 42 -25.43 3.88 -3.83
C ASN A 42 -25.36 5.27 -4.49
N THR A 43 -24.17 5.73 -4.90
CA THR A 43 -24.05 6.92 -5.77
C THR A 43 -24.68 6.72 -7.15
N GLY A 44 -24.85 5.47 -7.60
CA GLY A 44 -25.35 5.13 -8.92
C GLY A 44 -24.32 5.45 -10.03
N PRO A 45 -24.55 4.94 -11.25
CA PRO A 45 -23.66 5.22 -12.38
C PRO A 45 -23.62 6.73 -12.69
N PHE A 46 -22.44 7.31 -12.77
CA PHE A 46 -22.27 8.72 -13.14
C PHE A 46 -22.52 8.97 -14.62
N PHE A 47 -22.30 7.97 -15.46
CA PHE A 47 -22.55 8.02 -16.90
C PHE A 47 -22.83 6.62 -17.44
N THR A 48 -23.39 6.55 -18.65
CA THR A 48 -23.56 5.28 -19.36
C THR A 48 -22.31 4.97 -20.17
N VAL A 49 -21.85 3.71 -20.08
CA VAL A 49 -20.77 3.21 -20.92
C VAL A 49 -21.35 2.49 -22.15
N PRO A 50 -20.68 2.54 -23.32
CA PRO A 50 -21.08 1.75 -24.49
C PRO A 50 -21.20 0.26 -24.15
N SER A 51 -22.13 -0.45 -24.79
CA SER A 51 -22.43 -1.86 -24.49
C SER A 51 -21.21 -2.79 -24.55
N TRP A 52 -20.25 -2.50 -25.44
CA TRP A 52 -19.00 -3.27 -25.56
C TRP A 52 -18.01 -3.08 -24.40
N LEU A 53 -18.21 -2.05 -23.57
CA LEU A 53 -17.39 -1.75 -22.39
C LEU A 53 -18.13 -2.05 -21.07
N GLN A 54 -19.40 -2.44 -21.15
CA GLN A 54 -20.19 -2.80 -19.98
C GLN A 54 -19.70 -4.11 -19.39
N ILE A 55 -19.28 -4.07 -18.12
CA ILE A 55 -18.97 -5.25 -17.33
C ILE A 55 -20.07 -5.38 -16.25
N PRO A 56 -20.69 -6.57 -16.08
CA PRO A 56 -21.73 -6.77 -15.08
C PRO A 56 -21.31 -6.27 -13.69
N TYR A 57 -22.17 -5.45 -13.08
CA TYR A 57 -22.00 -4.88 -11.74
C TYR A 57 -20.79 -3.95 -11.54
N LEU A 58 -20.07 -3.58 -12.60
CA LEU A 58 -19.02 -2.55 -12.55
C LEU A 58 -19.48 -1.25 -13.21
N ASP A 59 -20.67 -0.80 -12.80
CA ASP A 59 -21.21 0.50 -13.17
C ASP A 59 -20.19 1.60 -12.80
N PRO A 60 -20.01 2.65 -13.63
CA PRO A 60 -19.06 3.73 -13.39
C PRO A 60 -19.58 4.67 -12.29
N ASN A 61 -19.55 4.19 -11.06
CA ASN A 61 -19.95 4.91 -9.85
C ASN A 61 -18.75 5.13 -8.92
N LEU A 62 -19.01 5.73 -7.75
CA LEU A 62 -17.93 6.05 -6.81
C LEU A 62 -17.17 4.79 -6.34
N GLY A 63 -17.89 3.69 -6.10
CA GLY A 63 -17.30 2.43 -5.65
C GLY A 63 -16.34 1.82 -6.69
N THR A 64 -16.79 1.73 -7.95
CA THR A 64 -15.95 1.22 -9.05
C THR A 64 -14.73 2.10 -9.28
N PHE A 65 -14.88 3.43 -9.24
CA PHE A 65 -13.75 4.34 -9.38
C PHE A 65 -12.76 4.24 -8.21
N ALA A 66 -13.25 4.17 -6.97
CA ALA A 66 -12.40 3.95 -5.81
C ALA A 66 -11.64 2.62 -5.92
N ALA A 67 -12.29 1.54 -6.36
CA ALA A 67 -11.66 0.24 -6.54
C ALA A 67 -10.53 0.27 -7.57
N ILE A 68 -10.75 0.92 -8.72
CA ILE A 68 -9.71 1.06 -9.76
C ILE A 68 -8.55 1.93 -9.27
N LEU A 69 -8.85 3.09 -8.68
CA LEU A 69 -7.83 4.04 -8.25
C LEU A 69 -6.98 3.50 -7.10
N TRP A 70 -7.62 2.95 -6.06
CA TRP A 70 -6.91 2.34 -4.93
C TRP A 70 -6.21 1.05 -5.33
N GLY A 71 -6.87 0.21 -6.14
CA GLY A 71 -6.27 -0.99 -6.68
C GLY A 71 -4.98 -0.71 -7.44
N ALA A 72 -4.98 0.31 -8.30
CA ALA A 72 -3.77 0.76 -8.98
C ALA A 72 -2.67 1.16 -7.99
N LEU A 73 -2.99 1.96 -6.97
CA LEU A 73 -2.03 2.35 -5.94
C LEU A 73 -1.45 1.15 -5.18
N TYR A 74 -2.26 0.13 -4.87
CA TYR A 74 -1.80 -1.09 -4.23
C TYR A 74 -0.84 -1.87 -5.12
N VAL A 75 -1.18 -2.07 -6.39
CA VAL A 75 -0.32 -2.72 -7.38
C VAL A 75 1.03 -1.99 -7.51
N LEU A 76 1.01 -0.66 -7.44
CA LEU A 76 2.23 0.15 -7.53
C LEU A 76 3.14 0.01 -6.31
N LEU A 77 2.57 -0.13 -5.13
CA LEU A 77 3.32 -0.29 -3.89
C LEU A 77 3.82 -1.72 -3.70
N GLU A 78 2.98 -2.70 -4.02
CA GLU A 78 3.26 -4.12 -3.88
C GLU A 78 2.62 -4.89 -5.04
N PRO A 79 3.36 -5.24 -6.10
CA PRO A 79 2.75 -5.78 -7.32
C PRO A 79 2.00 -7.10 -7.15
N VAL A 80 2.36 -7.95 -6.18
CA VAL A 80 1.78 -9.30 -6.07
C VAL A 80 0.59 -9.27 -5.12
N ALA A 81 0.84 -8.91 -3.86
CA ALA A 81 -0.16 -8.72 -2.83
C ALA A 81 -1.14 -7.59 -3.19
N GLY A 82 -0.64 -6.50 -3.76
CA GLY A 82 -1.47 -5.37 -4.18
C GLY A 82 -2.36 -5.70 -5.38
N THR A 83 -1.93 -6.58 -6.30
CA THR A 83 -2.84 -7.09 -7.36
C THR A 83 -3.95 -7.94 -6.76
N ALA A 84 -3.64 -8.83 -5.82
CA ALA A 84 -4.66 -9.63 -5.14
C ALA A 84 -5.68 -8.72 -4.41
N LEU A 85 -5.20 -7.69 -3.70
CA LEU A 85 -6.05 -6.73 -3.01
C LEU A 85 -6.87 -5.87 -3.99
N ALA A 86 -6.30 -5.46 -5.12
CA ALA A 86 -7.01 -4.73 -6.17
C ALA A 86 -8.19 -5.54 -6.73
N LEU A 87 -8.02 -6.85 -6.93
CA LEU A 87 -9.10 -7.74 -7.35
C LEU A 87 -10.17 -7.89 -6.26
N ILE A 88 -9.77 -7.94 -4.98
CA ILE A 88 -10.72 -7.92 -3.85
C ILE A 88 -11.53 -6.62 -3.84
N CYS A 89 -10.88 -5.46 -4.04
CA CYS A 89 -11.56 -4.17 -4.14
C CYS A 89 -12.55 -4.11 -5.31
N LEU A 90 -12.16 -4.61 -6.48
CA LEU A 90 -13.06 -4.69 -7.64
C LEU A 90 -14.24 -5.62 -7.38
N GLY A 91 -13.99 -6.78 -6.76
CA GLY A 91 -15.05 -7.70 -6.34
C GLY A 91 -15.98 -7.09 -5.30
N ALA A 92 -15.46 -6.31 -4.35
CA ALA A 92 -16.25 -5.58 -3.36
C ALA A 92 -17.11 -4.49 -4.00
N ALA A 93 -16.58 -3.73 -4.97
CA ALA A 93 -17.35 -2.75 -5.73
C ALA A 93 -18.47 -3.43 -6.56
N ALA A 94 -18.16 -4.55 -7.22
CA ALA A 94 -19.14 -5.34 -7.93
C ALA A 94 -20.23 -5.89 -7.00
N GLY A 95 -19.84 -6.41 -5.83
CA GLY A 95 -20.76 -6.88 -4.81
C GLY A 95 -21.66 -5.77 -4.28
N GLY A 96 -21.13 -4.58 -4.03
CA GLY A 96 -21.92 -3.41 -3.63
C GLY A 96 -22.95 -3.02 -4.69
N ASN A 97 -22.56 -3.02 -5.98
CA ASN A 97 -23.47 -2.76 -7.08
C ASN A 97 -24.56 -3.81 -7.24
N TYR A 98 -24.20 -5.09 -7.08
CA TYR A 98 -25.18 -6.18 -7.06
C TYR A 98 -26.21 -5.97 -5.95
N LEU A 99 -25.75 -5.74 -4.71
CA LEU A 99 -26.62 -5.54 -3.56
C LEU A 99 -27.53 -4.32 -3.73
N ARG A 100 -27.01 -3.22 -4.29
CA ARG A 100 -27.79 -2.03 -4.63
C ARG A 100 -28.96 -2.34 -5.58
N LEU A 101 -28.75 -3.21 -6.57
CA LEU A 101 -29.77 -3.57 -7.55
C LEU A 101 -30.83 -4.51 -6.99
N GLU A 102 -30.45 -5.41 -6.07
CA GLU A 102 -31.35 -6.42 -5.49
C GLU A 102 -32.11 -5.93 -4.24
N SER A 103 -31.51 -5.08 -3.40
CA SER A 103 -32.17 -4.48 -2.21
C SER A 103 -31.32 -3.37 -1.58
N SER A 104 -31.63 -2.09 -1.85
CA SER A 104 -30.75 -0.98 -1.45
C SER A 104 -30.93 -0.49 0.00
N ALA A 105 -32.16 -0.23 0.46
CA ALA A 105 -32.35 0.53 1.69
C ALA A 105 -31.91 -0.20 2.99
N PRO A 106 -32.29 -1.47 3.25
CA PRO A 106 -31.86 -2.17 4.47
C PRO A 106 -30.37 -2.50 4.46
N VAL A 107 -29.80 -2.84 3.30
CA VAL A 107 -28.40 -3.23 3.16
C VAL A 107 -27.48 -2.03 3.40
N THR A 108 -27.83 -0.86 2.87
CA THR A 108 -27.06 0.38 3.09
C THR A 108 -27.04 0.75 4.58
N GLN A 109 -28.18 0.62 5.27
CA GLN A 109 -28.24 0.89 6.71
C GLN A 109 -27.35 -0.06 7.53
N ILE A 110 -27.32 -1.34 7.18
CA ILE A 110 -26.43 -2.32 7.81
C ILE A 110 -24.97 -1.97 7.51
N ALA A 111 -24.63 -1.65 6.26
CA ALA A 111 -23.27 -1.30 5.86
C ALA A 111 -22.77 -0.07 6.61
N ILE A 112 -23.57 0.99 6.71
CA ILE A 112 -23.19 2.18 7.49
C ILE A 112 -23.07 1.84 8.98
N GLY A 113 -23.98 1.04 9.54
CA GLY A 113 -23.89 0.57 10.93
C GLY A 113 -22.57 -0.16 11.20
N VAL A 114 -22.20 -1.11 10.34
CA VAL A 114 -20.92 -1.84 10.40
C VAL A 114 -19.73 -0.88 10.26
N HIS A 115 -19.81 0.08 9.34
CA HIS A 115 -18.76 1.06 9.10
C HIS A 115 -18.48 1.91 10.36
N VAL A 116 -19.54 2.44 10.97
CA VAL A 116 -19.45 3.28 12.18
C VAL A 116 -18.91 2.48 13.37
N VAL A 117 -19.47 1.29 13.63
CA VAL A 117 -19.03 0.44 14.75
C VAL A 117 -17.55 0.05 14.60
N SER A 118 -17.11 -0.26 13.38
CA SER A 118 -15.72 -0.61 13.08
C SER A 118 -14.75 0.56 13.31
N TRP A 119 -15.16 1.79 12.99
CA TRP A 119 -14.36 2.99 13.31
C TRP A 119 -14.28 3.25 14.80
N ILE A 120 -15.40 3.15 15.52
CA ILE A 120 -15.43 3.29 16.99
C ILE A 120 -14.48 2.29 17.63
N ALA A 121 -14.52 1.03 17.21
CA ALA A 121 -13.64 -0.02 17.72
C ALA A 121 -12.15 0.33 17.50
N GLN A 122 -11.76 0.83 16.32
CA GLN A 122 -10.37 1.26 16.06
C GLN A 122 -9.95 2.47 16.89
N PHE A 123 -10.82 3.46 17.10
CA PHE A 123 -10.51 4.60 17.97
C PHE A 123 -10.33 4.17 19.43
N VAL A 124 -11.18 3.27 19.92
CA VAL A 124 -11.00 2.64 21.24
C VAL A 124 -9.69 1.85 21.29
N GLY A 125 -9.37 1.15 20.20
CA GLY A 125 -8.10 0.45 19.98
C GLY A 125 -6.89 1.33 20.26
N HIS A 126 -6.79 2.44 19.54
CA HIS A 126 -5.72 3.42 19.70
C HIS A 126 -5.72 4.10 21.08
N GLY A 127 -6.87 4.53 21.58
CA GLY A 127 -6.98 5.23 22.85
C GLY A 127 -6.57 4.35 24.04
N LYS A 128 -7.11 3.12 24.10
CA LYS A 128 -6.94 2.22 25.24
C LYS A 128 -5.63 1.44 25.20
N PHE A 129 -5.24 0.92 24.03
CA PHE A 129 -4.12 -0.03 23.95
C PHE A 129 -2.81 0.60 23.47
N GLU A 130 -2.88 1.64 22.62
CA GLU A 130 -1.68 2.34 22.12
C GLU A 130 -1.37 3.61 22.93
N GLY A 131 -2.37 4.20 23.59
CA GLY A 131 -2.21 5.41 24.40
C GLY A 131 -1.70 6.62 23.60
N ARG A 132 -2.06 6.66 22.31
CA ARG A 132 -1.70 7.69 21.32
C ARG A 132 -2.87 7.94 20.39
N ALA A 133 -2.89 9.13 19.80
CA ALA A 133 -3.84 9.46 18.75
C ALA A 133 -3.66 8.52 17.53
N PRO A 134 -4.76 8.22 16.81
CA PRO A 134 -4.70 7.44 15.59
C PRO A 134 -3.86 8.14 14.52
N ALA A 135 -3.21 7.36 13.65
CA ALA A 135 -2.40 7.87 12.54
C ALA A 135 -3.20 8.80 11.59
N LEU A 136 -4.53 8.71 11.61
CA LEU A 136 -5.46 9.56 10.87
C LEU A 136 -5.20 11.06 11.10
N LEU A 137 -4.87 11.46 12.33
CA LEU A 137 -4.64 12.86 12.68
C LEU A 137 -3.28 13.38 12.20
N ASP A 138 -2.32 12.48 12.00
CA ASP A 138 -0.97 12.83 11.56
C ASP A 138 -0.83 12.75 10.03
N ASN A 139 -1.53 11.79 9.39
CA ASN A 139 -1.49 11.59 7.95
C ASN A 139 -2.77 10.90 7.45
N LEU A 140 -3.81 11.70 7.18
CA LEU A 140 -5.11 11.26 6.69
C LEU A 140 -5.01 10.35 5.45
N PHE A 141 -4.15 10.70 4.49
CA PHE A 141 -3.97 9.94 3.27
C PHE A 141 -3.39 8.55 3.55
N GLN A 142 -2.31 8.45 4.34
CA GLN A 142 -1.74 7.13 4.68
C GLN A 142 -2.69 6.29 5.53
N ALA A 143 -3.40 6.92 6.47
CA ALA A 143 -4.31 6.23 7.37
C ALA A 143 -5.53 5.64 6.65
N ILE A 144 -6.10 6.34 5.66
CA ILE A 144 -7.27 5.86 4.92
C ILE A 144 -6.85 4.95 3.76
N PHE A 145 -5.94 5.41 2.91
CA PHE A 145 -5.66 4.75 1.64
C PHE A 145 -4.75 3.54 1.79
N LEU A 146 -3.88 3.48 2.80
CA LEU A 146 -2.92 2.37 2.94
C LEU A 146 -3.32 1.33 3.98
N ALA A 147 -4.25 1.64 4.89
CA ALA A 147 -4.68 0.71 5.93
C ALA A 147 -5.13 -0.65 5.38
N PRO A 148 -5.93 -0.74 4.28
CA PRO A 148 -6.29 -2.04 3.70
C PRO A 148 -5.07 -2.83 3.21
N LEU A 149 -4.11 -2.17 2.58
CA LEU A 149 -2.86 -2.82 2.13
C LEU A 149 -2.03 -3.32 3.31
N PHE A 150 -1.97 -2.57 4.41
CA PHE A 150 -1.21 -2.97 5.59
C PHE A 150 -1.83 -4.17 6.30
N VAL A 151 -3.15 -4.17 6.50
CA VAL A 151 -3.86 -5.33 7.09
C VAL A 151 -3.73 -6.55 6.17
N TRP A 152 -3.83 -6.36 4.86
CA TRP A 152 -3.62 -7.44 3.91
C TRP A 152 -2.19 -8.01 3.97
N LEU A 153 -1.17 -7.15 4.03
CA LEU A 153 0.21 -7.59 4.15
C LEU A 153 0.51 -8.26 5.50
N GLU A 154 -0.08 -7.77 6.60
CA GLU A 154 0.07 -8.41 7.92
C GLU A 154 -0.49 -9.83 7.90
N PHE A 155 -1.67 -10.04 7.30
CA PHE A 155 -2.22 -11.39 7.08
C PHE A 155 -1.26 -12.25 6.25
N LEU A 156 -0.78 -11.72 5.12
CA LEU A 156 0.15 -12.46 4.25
C LEU A 156 1.47 -12.79 4.95
N PHE A 157 1.95 -11.91 5.80
CA PHE A 157 3.14 -12.14 6.60
C PHE A 157 2.96 -13.28 7.60
N MET A 158 1.77 -13.44 8.20
CA MET A 158 1.46 -14.55 9.10
C MET A 158 1.56 -15.92 8.40
N ILE A 159 1.28 -15.98 7.09
CA ILE A 159 1.39 -17.20 6.28
C ILE A 159 2.73 -17.32 5.55
N GLY A 160 3.72 -16.48 5.90
CA GLY A 160 5.10 -16.58 5.40
C GLY A 160 5.40 -15.81 4.12
N TYR A 161 4.55 -14.88 3.68
CA TYR A 161 4.86 -14.01 2.54
C TYR A 161 6.02 -13.05 2.88
N ARG A 162 7.05 -12.97 2.02
CA ARG A 162 8.19 -12.03 2.14
C ARG A 162 8.79 -11.89 3.56
N PRO A 163 9.28 -12.97 4.18
CA PRO A 163 9.78 -12.94 5.57
C PRO A 163 10.94 -11.95 5.77
N GLU A 164 11.80 -11.78 4.76
CA GLU A 164 12.90 -10.81 4.81
C GLU A 164 12.42 -9.36 4.87
N LEU A 165 11.32 -9.02 4.19
CA LEU A 165 10.72 -7.68 4.27
C LEU A 165 10.15 -7.45 5.67
N LYS A 166 9.37 -8.40 6.17
CA LYS A 166 8.81 -8.32 7.53
C LYS A 166 9.90 -8.13 8.57
N LYS A 167 11.00 -8.89 8.49
CA LYS A 167 12.13 -8.75 9.43
C LYS A 167 12.74 -7.34 9.43
N ARG A 168 12.89 -6.71 8.25
CA ARG A 168 13.40 -5.33 8.16
C ARG A 168 12.39 -4.31 8.70
N VAL A 169 11.12 -4.47 8.35
CA VAL A 169 10.02 -3.63 8.86
C VAL A 169 9.93 -3.73 10.38
N ASP A 170 9.90 -4.93 10.96
CA ASP A 170 9.82 -5.14 12.41
C ASP A 170 10.99 -4.47 13.13
N LYS A 171 12.21 -4.59 12.57
CA LYS A 171 13.40 -3.91 13.09
C LYS A 171 13.24 -2.38 13.04
N ALA A 172 12.75 -1.84 11.94
CA ALA A 172 12.56 -0.40 11.77
C ALA A 172 11.44 0.13 12.69
N VAL A 173 10.34 -0.61 12.83
CA VAL A 173 9.23 -0.31 13.74
C VAL A 173 9.72 -0.27 15.18
N ALA A 174 10.52 -1.25 15.62
CA ALA A 174 11.09 -1.26 16.97
C ALA A 174 11.91 0.00 17.27
N VAL A 175 12.68 0.49 16.28
CA VAL A 175 13.44 1.75 16.41
C VAL A 175 12.50 2.95 16.57
N GLU A 176 11.47 3.08 15.74
CA GLU A 176 10.52 4.20 15.82
C GLU A 176 9.69 4.18 17.11
N VAL A 177 9.28 3.01 17.57
CA VAL A 177 8.58 2.84 18.85
C VAL A 177 9.48 3.24 20.03
N ALA A 178 10.76 2.84 20.02
CA ALA A 178 11.72 3.23 21.04
C ALA A 178 11.91 4.76 21.09
N LYS A 179 12.03 5.41 19.92
CA LYS A 179 12.11 6.87 19.82
C LYS A 179 10.87 7.54 20.41
N PHE A 180 9.68 7.07 20.07
CA PHE A 180 8.42 7.60 20.60
C PHE A 180 8.36 7.49 22.14
N ARG A 181 8.72 6.33 22.70
CA ARG A 181 8.76 6.10 24.15
C ARG A 181 9.76 7.03 24.85
N ALA A 182 10.95 7.20 24.28
CA ALA A 182 11.96 8.11 24.82
C ALA A 182 11.48 9.58 24.80
N GLN A 183 10.84 10.02 23.71
CA GLN A 183 10.26 11.37 23.62
C GLN A 183 9.14 11.58 24.65
N LYS A 184 8.28 10.58 24.86
CA LYS A 184 7.21 10.63 25.87
C LYS A 184 7.79 10.74 27.29
N ALA A 185 8.82 9.96 27.61
CA ALA A 185 9.51 10.02 28.90
C ALA A 185 10.18 11.38 29.13
N LYS A 186 10.85 11.94 28.10
CA LYS A 186 11.45 13.28 28.17
C LYS A 186 10.41 14.37 28.45
N LYS A 187 9.28 14.37 27.72
CA LYS A 187 8.18 15.32 27.95
C LYS A 187 7.59 15.18 29.35
N ALA A 188 7.45 13.97 29.88
CA ALA A 188 6.97 13.75 31.24
C ALA A 188 7.95 14.33 32.28
N ALA A 189 9.25 14.12 32.10
CA ALA A 189 10.28 14.66 32.99
C ALA A 189 10.37 16.20 32.93
N GLU A 190 10.20 16.81 31.75
CA GLU A 190 10.13 18.27 31.58
C GLU A 190 8.88 18.86 32.25
N LYS A 191 7.72 18.19 32.12
CA LYS A 191 6.48 18.59 32.79
C LYS A 191 6.65 18.53 34.32
N GLN A 192 7.28 17.48 34.85
CA GLN A 192 7.52 17.33 36.28
C GLN A 192 8.50 18.38 36.85
N LYS A 193 9.52 18.78 36.08
CA LYS A 193 10.41 19.91 36.43
C LYS A 193 9.72 21.27 36.39
N SER A 194 8.69 21.42 35.56
CA SER A 194 7.88 22.65 35.45
C SER A 194 6.82 22.76 36.54
N THR A 195 6.46 21.67 37.22
CA THR A 195 5.39 21.62 38.23
C THR A 195 5.92 21.57 39.66
N ASN A 196 6.99 22.31 40.01
CA ASN A 196 7.54 22.39 41.37
C ASN A 196 6.62 23.06 42.43
N ASN A 197 5.29 22.94 42.30
CA ASN A 197 4.34 23.08 43.41
C ASN A 197 3.84 21.67 43.81
N PRO A 198 3.64 21.39 45.10
CA PRO A 198 3.39 20.04 45.59
C PRO A 198 2.05 19.48 45.06
N PRO A 199 1.95 18.15 44.83
CA PRO A 199 0.73 17.53 44.34
C PRO A 199 -0.30 17.41 45.47
N THR A 200 -1.44 18.07 45.31
CA THR A 200 -2.68 17.71 46.02
C THR A 200 -3.44 16.72 45.16
N ASP A 201 -3.73 15.56 45.75
CA ASP A 201 -4.66 14.50 45.32
C ASP A 201 -4.49 13.84 43.95
N LEU A 202 -4.48 12.50 43.94
CA LEU A 202 -5.38 11.69 43.11
C LEU A 202 -5.21 10.18 43.35
N LEU A 203 -6.11 9.66 44.19
CA LEU A 203 -6.98 8.47 44.04
C LEU A 203 -6.42 7.03 43.92
N PRO A 204 -7.20 6.01 44.38
CA PRO A 204 -6.73 4.77 45.00
C PRO A 204 -6.84 3.51 44.12
N GLU A 205 -6.67 2.35 44.75
CA GLU A 205 -6.46 0.96 44.27
C GLU A 205 -7.53 0.19 43.45
N PRO A 206 -8.78 0.61 43.15
CA PRO A 206 -9.76 -0.33 42.57
C PRO A 206 -9.68 -0.48 41.03
N VAL A 207 -8.53 -0.19 40.41
CA VAL A 207 -8.36 -0.29 38.95
C VAL A 207 -8.07 -1.73 38.49
N LEU A 208 -7.48 -2.55 39.37
CA LEU A 208 -7.13 -3.95 39.06
C LEU A 208 -8.35 -4.90 39.12
N ALA A 209 -9.38 -4.56 39.90
CA ALA A 209 -10.64 -5.31 39.94
C ALA A 209 -11.52 -5.07 38.70
N LEU A 210 -11.33 -3.95 38.00
CA LEU A 210 -12.13 -3.58 36.82
C LEU A 210 -11.72 -4.34 35.55
N LEU A 211 -10.54 -4.98 35.55
CA LEU A 211 -9.94 -5.61 34.38
C LEU A 211 -10.38 -7.06 34.17
N ASP A 212 -10.77 -7.76 35.24
CA ASP A 212 -11.22 -9.16 35.20
C ASP A 212 -12.70 -9.27 34.76
N ASP A 213 -13.54 -8.33 35.23
CA ASP A 213 -15.00 -8.33 35.00
C ASP A 213 -15.41 -7.92 33.56
N TYR A 214 -14.55 -7.17 32.86
CA TYR A 214 -14.91 -6.50 31.60
C TYR A 214 -14.43 -7.20 30.32
N ILE A 215 -13.56 -8.22 30.41
CA ILE A 215 -12.83 -8.73 29.24
C ILE A 215 -13.19 -10.18 28.85
N LEU A 216 -13.59 -11.06 29.79
CA LEU A 216 -13.67 -12.51 29.49
C LEU A 216 -15.07 -13.17 29.62
N SER A 217 -16.14 -12.44 29.95
CA SER A 217 -17.49 -13.03 30.07
C SER A 217 -18.44 -12.75 28.88
N PRO A 218 -19.24 -13.74 28.43
CA PRO A 218 -20.27 -13.57 27.39
C PRO A 218 -21.42 -12.59 27.73
N THR A 219 -21.46 -12.08 28.96
CA THR A 219 -22.45 -11.11 29.48
C THR A 219 -21.80 -9.78 29.90
N SER A 220 -20.68 -9.41 29.30
CA SER A 220 -19.90 -8.23 29.68
C SER A 220 -20.54 -6.89 29.26
N THR A 221 -20.14 -5.83 29.95
CA THR A 221 -20.57 -4.43 29.76
C THR A 221 -20.28 -3.88 28.37
N SER A 222 -19.34 -4.48 27.63
CA SER A 222 -19.08 -4.18 26.22
C SER A 222 -20.23 -4.62 25.31
N GLN A 223 -20.91 -5.73 25.61
CA GLN A 223 -22.15 -6.09 24.91
C GLN A 223 -23.34 -5.22 25.31
N SER A 224 -23.40 -4.76 26.56
CA SER A 224 -24.42 -3.78 26.96
C SER A 224 -24.15 -2.41 26.32
N LEU A 225 -22.89 -2.02 26.18
CA LEU A 225 -22.47 -0.83 25.44
C LEU A 225 -22.86 -0.94 23.96
N LEU A 226 -22.59 -2.08 23.31
CA LEU A 226 -23.00 -2.31 21.92
C LEU A 226 -24.53 -2.24 21.75
N ARG A 227 -25.31 -2.73 22.73
CA ARG A 227 -26.78 -2.59 22.72
C ARG A 227 -27.24 -1.16 22.97
N GLN A 228 -26.54 -0.40 23.80
CA GLN A 228 -26.82 1.03 24.05
C GLN A 228 -26.36 1.93 22.89
N LEU A 229 -25.33 1.53 22.15
CA LEU A 229 -24.82 2.24 20.97
C LEU A 229 -25.70 1.99 19.74
N SER A 230 -26.40 0.86 19.65
CA SER A 230 -27.32 0.57 18.54
C SER A 230 -28.33 1.70 18.23
N PRO A 231 -29.11 2.23 19.20
CA PRO A 231 -30.02 3.34 18.93
C PRO A 231 -29.30 4.66 18.62
N LEU A 232 -28.10 4.87 19.18
CA LEU A 232 -27.27 6.05 18.87
C LEU A 232 -26.72 5.99 17.44
N VAL A 233 -26.31 4.81 16.97
CA VAL A 233 -25.90 4.58 15.58
C VAL A 233 -27.10 4.83 14.65
N SER A 234 -28.30 4.37 15.00
CA SER A 234 -29.54 4.63 14.24
C SER A 234 -29.92 6.12 14.18
N GLN A 235 -29.71 6.87 15.26
CA GLN A 235 -29.89 8.32 15.25
C GLN A 235 -28.83 9.03 14.41
N MET A 236 -27.56 8.63 14.56
CA MET A 236 -26.46 9.21 13.79
C MET A 236 -26.62 8.92 12.29
N LEU A 237 -27.09 7.72 11.94
CA LEU A 237 -27.51 7.34 10.60
C LEU A 237 -28.55 8.31 10.05
N THR A 238 -29.64 8.53 10.77
CA THR A 238 -30.73 9.44 10.37
C THR A 238 -30.24 10.88 10.16
N LEU A 239 -29.26 11.33 10.94
CA LEU A 239 -28.65 12.65 10.79
C LEU A 239 -27.69 12.74 9.61
N LEU A 240 -27.01 11.64 9.26
CA LEU A 240 -26.05 11.58 8.15
C LEU A 240 -26.72 11.31 6.80
N THR A 241 -27.88 10.65 6.76
CA THR A 241 -28.65 10.37 5.53
C THR A 241 -28.84 11.63 4.66
N PRO A 242 -29.37 12.77 5.16
CA PRO A 242 -29.57 13.95 4.33
C PRO A 242 -28.26 14.60 3.86
N LEU A 243 -27.16 14.42 4.60
CA LEU A 243 -25.84 14.88 4.17
C LEU A 243 -25.33 14.02 2.99
N PHE A 244 -25.53 12.70 3.09
CA PHE A 244 -25.19 11.75 2.06
C PHE A 244 -26.01 11.99 0.79
N ASP A 245 -27.31 12.24 0.93
CA ASP A 245 -28.21 12.57 -0.19
C ASP A 245 -27.76 13.87 -0.87
N ARG A 246 -27.38 14.90 -0.10
CA ARG A 246 -26.85 16.16 -0.64
C ARG A 246 -25.52 15.98 -1.34
N LEU A 247 -24.59 15.20 -0.77
CA LEU A 247 -23.31 14.90 -1.39
C LEU A 247 -23.50 14.13 -2.70
N THR A 248 -24.40 13.15 -2.70
CA THR A 248 -24.75 12.35 -3.87
C THR A 248 -25.40 13.21 -4.94
N ALA A 249 -26.33 14.10 -4.57
CA ALA A 249 -26.95 15.07 -5.47
C ALA A 249 -25.94 16.12 -5.98
N ALA A 250 -24.96 16.52 -5.18
CA ALA A 250 -23.89 17.43 -5.60
C ALA A 250 -22.94 16.76 -6.61
N LEU A 251 -22.55 15.51 -6.36
CA LEU A 251 -21.76 14.71 -7.30
C LEU A 251 -22.52 14.43 -8.61
N ALA A 252 -23.82 14.15 -8.52
CA ALA A 252 -24.68 13.96 -9.68
C ALA A 252 -24.92 15.25 -10.47
N SER A 253 -24.97 16.41 -9.81
CA SER A 253 -25.22 17.71 -10.45
C SER A 253 -23.97 18.37 -11.05
N SER A 254 -22.77 17.85 -10.76
CA SER A 254 -21.51 18.34 -11.34
C SER A 254 -20.68 17.22 -11.99
N PRO A 255 -21.18 16.58 -13.07
CA PRO A 255 -20.47 15.50 -13.78
C PRO A 255 -19.06 15.90 -14.21
N ASP A 256 -18.89 17.16 -14.64
CA ASP A 256 -17.63 17.69 -15.15
C ASP A 256 -16.50 17.67 -14.13
N ALA A 257 -16.81 17.91 -12.85
CA ALA A 257 -15.81 17.87 -11.77
C ALA A 257 -15.36 16.43 -11.46
N VAL A 258 -16.30 15.49 -11.45
CA VAL A 258 -16.02 14.06 -11.26
C VAL A 258 -15.21 13.53 -12.44
N ILE A 259 -15.58 13.91 -13.67
CA ILE A 259 -14.86 13.57 -14.89
C ILE A 259 -13.45 14.15 -14.88
N LEU A 260 -13.27 15.41 -14.44
CA LEU A 260 -11.96 16.05 -14.38
C LEU A 260 -11.03 15.36 -13.38
N ILE A 261 -11.52 15.03 -12.18
CA ILE A 261 -10.74 14.30 -11.17
C ILE A 261 -10.40 12.90 -11.68
N PHE A 262 -11.36 12.22 -12.30
CA PHE A 262 -11.12 10.92 -12.92
C PHE A 262 -10.09 10.99 -14.05
N PHE A 263 -10.17 12.00 -14.91
CA PHE A 263 -9.23 12.21 -16.00
C PHE A 263 -7.81 12.48 -15.47
N LEU A 264 -7.67 13.32 -14.44
CA LEU A 264 -6.40 13.54 -13.76
C LEU A 264 -5.84 12.24 -13.17
N ALA A 265 -6.68 11.45 -12.52
CA ALA A 265 -6.29 10.16 -11.98
C ALA A 265 -5.90 9.15 -13.08
N LEU A 266 -6.62 9.14 -14.20
CA LEU A 266 -6.34 8.32 -15.37
C LEU A 266 -5.01 8.71 -16.03
N VAL A 267 -4.72 10.01 -16.14
CA VAL A 267 -3.45 10.51 -16.66
C VAL A 267 -2.29 10.06 -15.77
N VAL A 268 -2.43 10.19 -14.45
CA VAL A 268 -1.43 9.69 -13.49
C VAL A 268 -1.25 8.18 -13.63
N PHE A 269 -2.35 7.43 -13.77
CA PHE A 269 -2.33 5.98 -14.00
C PHE A 269 -1.60 5.61 -15.30
N VAL A 270 -1.89 6.27 -16.42
CA VAL A 270 -1.26 6.02 -17.73
C VAL A 270 0.23 6.33 -17.70
N VAL A 271 0.62 7.48 -17.15
CA VAL A 271 2.05 7.84 -16.99
C VAL A 271 2.78 6.79 -16.17
N GLN A 272 2.14 6.29 -15.12
CA GLN A 272 2.73 5.28 -14.25
C GLN A 272 2.76 3.88 -14.90
N LEU A 273 1.75 3.52 -15.70
CA LEU A 273 1.74 2.30 -16.50
C LEU A 273 2.91 2.29 -17.49
N LEU A 274 3.18 3.43 -18.14
CA LEU A 274 4.34 3.58 -19.01
C LEU A 274 5.66 3.41 -18.25
N ALA A 275 5.78 4.00 -17.05
CA ALA A 275 6.95 3.80 -16.20
C ALA A 275 7.11 2.33 -15.74
N TYR A 276 6.01 1.61 -15.56
CA TYR A 276 5.99 0.19 -15.21
C TYR A 276 6.44 -0.70 -16.37
N LEU A 277 5.96 -0.44 -17.59
CA LEU A 277 6.40 -1.14 -18.80
C LEU A 277 7.91 -0.98 -19.01
N GLN A 278 8.46 0.21 -18.78
CA GLN A 278 9.91 0.42 -18.82
C GLN A 278 10.64 -0.42 -17.76
N ARG A 279 10.16 -0.49 -16.52
CA ARG A 279 10.80 -1.29 -15.45
C ARG A 279 10.76 -2.79 -15.74
N ILE A 280 9.64 -3.28 -16.28
CA ILE A 280 9.51 -4.68 -16.72
C ILE A 280 10.49 -4.98 -17.85
N MET A 281 10.54 -4.13 -18.87
CA MET A 281 11.45 -4.30 -20.00
C MET A 281 12.91 -4.30 -19.53
N LEU A 282 13.29 -3.42 -18.60
CA LEU A 282 14.61 -3.39 -17.98
C LEU A 282 14.90 -4.61 -17.10
N PHE A 283 13.89 -5.21 -16.49
CA PHE A 283 14.05 -6.47 -15.75
C PHE A 283 14.32 -7.64 -16.71
N TRP A 284 13.48 -7.82 -17.73
CA TRP A 284 13.61 -8.92 -18.69
C TRP A 284 14.87 -8.82 -19.53
N THR A 285 15.26 -7.63 -19.95
CA THR A 285 16.55 -7.42 -20.64
C THR A 285 17.72 -7.84 -19.75
N ARG A 286 17.76 -7.41 -18.48
CA ARG A 286 18.80 -7.84 -17.53
C ARG A 286 18.77 -9.35 -17.27
N LEU A 287 17.59 -9.95 -17.16
CA LEU A 287 17.45 -11.40 -16.98
C LEU A 287 17.94 -12.16 -18.22
N ALA A 288 17.58 -11.72 -19.43
CA ALA A 288 18.04 -12.31 -20.68
C ALA A 288 19.57 -12.25 -20.79
N PHE A 289 20.18 -11.10 -20.48
CA PHE A 289 21.65 -10.98 -20.44
C PHE A 289 22.28 -11.91 -19.40
N ARG A 290 21.67 -12.08 -18.22
CA ARG A 290 22.15 -13.03 -17.20
C ARG A 290 22.04 -14.47 -17.67
N MET A 291 20.93 -14.85 -18.30
CA MET A 291 20.74 -16.19 -18.85
C MET A 291 21.76 -16.47 -19.95
N LEU A 292 21.96 -15.51 -20.86
CA LEU A 292 22.97 -15.63 -21.93
C LEU A 292 24.37 -15.79 -21.35
N PHE A 293 24.71 -14.99 -20.33
CA PHE A 293 25.97 -15.10 -19.61
C PHE A 293 26.15 -16.50 -19.01
N TRP A 294 25.18 -16.98 -18.24
CA TRP A 294 25.27 -18.30 -17.61
C TRP A 294 25.28 -19.44 -18.63
N ALA A 295 24.51 -19.34 -19.71
CA ALA A 295 24.57 -20.29 -20.83
C ALA A 295 25.98 -20.33 -21.45
N GLY A 296 26.63 -19.17 -21.62
CA GLY A 296 28.02 -19.08 -22.05
C GLY A 296 28.99 -19.73 -21.06
N VAL A 297 28.82 -19.50 -19.76
CA VAL A 297 29.64 -20.14 -18.71
C VAL A 297 29.47 -21.66 -18.74
N PHE A 298 28.24 -22.18 -18.84
CA PHE A 298 27.98 -23.62 -18.95
C PHE A 298 28.53 -24.22 -20.24
N ALA A 299 28.40 -23.52 -21.37
CA ALA A 299 28.97 -23.97 -22.63
C ALA A 299 30.50 -24.05 -22.55
N LEU A 300 31.17 -23.04 -21.98
CA LEU A 300 32.60 -23.05 -21.74
C LEU A 300 33.01 -24.20 -20.79
N GLY A 301 32.27 -24.37 -19.69
CA GLY A 301 32.50 -25.48 -18.76
C GLY A 301 32.34 -26.84 -19.42
N SER A 302 31.34 -27.00 -20.28
CA SER A 302 31.10 -28.22 -21.07
C SER A 302 32.22 -28.49 -22.07
N ILE A 303 32.72 -27.46 -22.76
CA ILE A 303 33.87 -27.58 -23.68
C ILE A 303 35.11 -28.05 -22.90
N VAL A 304 35.39 -27.42 -21.75
CA VAL A 304 36.52 -27.79 -20.88
C VAL A 304 36.38 -29.22 -20.39
N TRP A 305 35.18 -29.63 -20.00
CA TRP A 305 34.89 -30.98 -19.55
C TRP A 305 35.08 -32.03 -20.66
N GLN A 306 34.58 -31.76 -21.86
CA GLN A 306 34.65 -32.71 -22.98
C GLN A 306 36.05 -32.80 -23.61
N ARG A 307 36.78 -31.68 -23.69
CA ARG A 307 38.08 -31.60 -24.39
C ARG A 307 39.28 -31.64 -23.46
N GLY A 308 39.08 -31.52 -22.16
CA GLY A 308 40.14 -31.39 -21.17
C GLY A 308 40.71 -29.97 -21.07
N LEU A 309 41.37 -29.69 -19.93
CA LEU A 309 41.91 -28.37 -19.59
C LEU A 309 43.01 -27.91 -20.55
N GLU A 310 43.92 -28.80 -20.94
CA GLU A 310 45.08 -28.43 -21.75
C GLU A 310 44.68 -27.98 -23.16
N GLN A 311 43.78 -28.73 -23.80
CA GLN A 311 43.32 -28.40 -25.16
C GLN A 311 42.46 -27.14 -25.18
N SER A 312 41.63 -26.95 -24.15
CA SER A 312 40.83 -25.73 -23.98
C SER A 312 41.70 -24.50 -23.74
N ALA A 313 42.82 -24.63 -23.01
CA ALA A 313 43.78 -23.54 -22.82
C ALA A 313 44.50 -23.15 -24.12
N ARG A 314 44.83 -24.12 -24.97
CA ARG A 314 45.41 -23.86 -26.30
C ARG A 314 44.42 -23.14 -27.21
N ASP A 315 43.15 -23.55 -27.22
CA ASP A 315 42.08 -22.89 -27.97
C ASP A 315 41.87 -21.44 -27.48
N ALA A 316 41.85 -21.24 -26.15
CA ALA A 316 41.75 -19.90 -25.56
C ALA A 316 42.94 -19.00 -25.95
N ALA A 317 44.15 -19.55 -26.04
CA ALA A 317 45.33 -18.79 -26.48
C ALA A 317 45.25 -18.37 -27.96
N VAL A 318 44.65 -19.20 -28.83
CA VAL A 318 44.40 -18.82 -30.23
C VAL A 318 43.39 -17.68 -30.32
N VAL A 319 42.28 -17.78 -29.57
CA VAL A 319 41.26 -16.73 -29.52
C VAL A 319 41.83 -15.43 -28.94
N GLY A 320 42.63 -15.52 -27.88
CA GLY A 320 43.31 -14.38 -27.28
C GLY A 320 44.23 -13.66 -28.26
N ARG A 321 45.01 -14.40 -29.06
CA ARG A 321 45.83 -13.82 -30.14
C ARG A 321 44.98 -13.11 -31.19
N TRP A 322 43.85 -13.69 -31.59
CA TRP A 322 42.94 -13.05 -32.54
C TRP A 322 42.34 -11.75 -31.99
N LEU A 323 41.92 -11.73 -30.72
CA LEU A 323 41.37 -10.54 -30.07
C LEU A 323 42.39 -9.40 -29.95
N VAL A 324 43.65 -9.71 -29.64
CA VAL A 324 44.72 -8.71 -29.59
C VAL A 324 44.94 -8.11 -30.97
N THR A 325 45.05 -8.92 -32.02
CA THR A 325 45.22 -8.45 -33.40
C THR A 325 44.04 -7.61 -33.88
N PHE A 326 42.82 -8.00 -33.53
CA PHE A 326 41.64 -7.20 -33.84
C PHE A 326 41.63 -5.86 -33.09
N GLY A 327 42.01 -5.85 -31.81
CA GLY A 327 42.15 -4.64 -31.01
C GLY A 327 43.19 -3.67 -31.55
N THR A 328 44.35 -4.17 -32.00
CA THR A 328 45.38 -3.34 -32.63
C THR A 328 44.88 -2.74 -33.95
N MET A 329 44.20 -3.53 -34.79
CA MET A 329 43.59 -3.04 -36.03
C MET A 329 42.57 -1.93 -35.77
N CYS A 330 41.64 -2.13 -34.82
CA CYS A 330 40.65 -1.12 -34.44
C CYS A 330 41.30 0.17 -33.93
N ARG A 331 42.34 0.05 -33.09
CA ARG A 331 43.12 1.20 -32.59
C ARG A 331 43.77 1.96 -33.74
N GLU A 332 44.40 1.27 -34.69
CA GLU A 332 45.02 1.91 -35.84
C GLU A 332 44.02 2.68 -36.70
N VAL A 333 42.88 2.06 -37.01
CA VAL A 333 41.81 2.72 -37.78
C VAL A 333 41.29 3.96 -37.03
N PHE A 334 41.02 3.83 -35.73
CA PHE A 334 40.56 4.95 -34.92
C PHE A 334 41.59 6.09 -34.86
N MET A 335 42.87 5.77 -34.64
CA MET A 335 43.94 6.77 -34.57
C MET A 335 44.16 7.47 -35.91
N ARG A 336 44.08 6.75 -37.04
CA ARG A 336 44.13 7.35 -38.38
C ARG A 336 42.99 8.34 -38.60
N GLU A 337 41.76 7.98 -38.24
CA GLU A 337 40.60 8.86 -38.40
C GLU A 337 40.64 10.05 -37.43
N TYR A 338 41.10 9.85 -36.21
CA TYR A 338 41.31 10.92 -35.23
C TYR A 338 42.34 11.94 -35.74
N GLN A 339 43.49 11.47 -36.24
CA GLN A 339 44.53 12.34 -36.80
C GLN A 339 44.04 13.09 -38.05
N LYS A 340 43.26 12.43 -38.92
CA LYS A 340 42.63 13.06 -40.08
C LYS A 340 41.66 14.17 -39.68
N ARG A 341 40.87 13.99 -38.62
CA ARG A 341 39.96 15.02 -38.10
C ARG A 341 40.72 16.14 -37.40
N ALA A 342 41.81 15.82 -36.70
CA ALA A 342 42.67 16.81 -36.06
C ALA A 342 43.37 17.71 -37.09
N SER A 343 43.87 17.15 -38.20
CA SER A 343 44.50 17.93 -39.27
C SER A 343 43.50 18.84 -40.01
N VAL A 344 42.29 18.36 -40.30
CA VAL A 344 41.20 19.18 -40.87
C VAL A 344 40.75 20.29 -39.91
N ARG A 345 40.79 20.04 -38.60
CA ARG A 345 40.49 21.08 -37.59
C ARG A 345 41.59 22.13 -37.52
N ALA A 346 42.86 21.71 -37.57
CA ALA A 346 44.02 22.60 -37.57
C ALA A 346 44.10 23.46 -38.85
N SER A 347 43.67 22.94 -40.00
CA SER A 347 43.62 23.69 -41.27
C SER A 347 42.44 24.66 -41.39
N ARG A 348 41.46 24.60 -40.48
CA ARG A 348 40.32 25.56 -40.40
C ARG A 348 40.54 26.69 -39.41
N SER A 349 41.62 26.63 -38.62
CA SER A 349 42.00 27.61 -37.60
C SER A 349 43.13 28.56 -38.03
N TYR A 350 43.50 28.53 -39.32
CA TYR A 350 44.43 29.48 -39.96
C TYR A 350 43.70 30.34 -40.98
#